data_AF-A0A4Z1I6I3-F1
#
_entry.id   AF-A0A4Z1I6I3-F1
#
_cell.length_a   1.000
_cell.length_b   1.000
_cell.length_c   1.000
_cell.angle_alpha   90.00
_cell.angle_beta   90.00
_cell.angle_gamma   90.00
#
_symmetry.space_group_name_H-M   'P 1'
#
loop_
_entity.id
_entity.type
_entity.pdbx_description
1 polymer ?
#
loop_
_entity_poly.entity_id
_entity_poly.type
_entity_poly.pdbx_seq_one_letter_code
_entity_poly.pdbx_strand_id
1 'polypeptide(L)'
;MAPHAGFDTDQIKDKARKDLLYLLEGVRGKKNLVLEQSLAGPLGVIVKFSTLQDYGVEKVFFLENGNEDVSQKNVVFIARGESAKHAQSIADHIKRMQRESQTGHEFSIFWVPRRTLVSEKILEEAGVLGDTSIAEFPLYFLPLEKDLLSLELDESFEDLYLRKDPTPTFLLARALMLIQQKHSLFPRMTEQGDNAKRLADLLLRMRQELIAGEDSNESNKLGLSPSNTVESLIIIDREIDYATPLLTQLTYEGLIDEAVGIQYNQADVDSSIVGSAPQAPQGSSKTVGAAPVQAKKRKIILESSDKLYSQLRDTNFAIVGPLLNKVARRLKDDYESRHGTKSTAELRDFVNKLPGYQAEQQSLKIHTGLAEEIMKHTRTEQFSKLLEVQQNLVAGADPSSQHDAIEELIARDVPLPEVLRLLCLESCISGGIKPRELDTFKKMILQAYGYQHMLTLDALEKLQLLLSRTSPMASMIPMTGAGAQPGANTNYTYLRKQLRLIVDEVNEHDPNDIAYVYSGYAPLSIRLVQCILQKQYIISMTRGGNANNTASVATGGSSQGWRGFDEP
;
A
#
# COMPACT_ATOMS: atom_id res chain seq x y z
N MET A 1 -10.47 -9.84 37.80
CA MET A 1 -10.16 -10.17 36.40
C MET A 1 -9.07 -9.20 35.95
N ALA A 2 -7.95 -9.69 35.42
CA ALA A 2 -6.97 -8.82 34.79
C ALA A 2 -7.65 -8.09 33.62
N PRO A 3 -7.38 -6.79 33.37
CA PRO A 3 -7.92 -6.11 32.21
C PRO A 3 -7.48 -6.88 30.96
N HIS A 4 -8.42 -7.23 30.08
CA HIS A 4 -8.08 -7.74 28.76
C HIS A 4 -7.22 -6.68 28.08
N ALA A 5 -5.98 -7.02 27.75
CA ALA A 5 -5.11 -6.15 26.97
C ALA A 5 -5.79 -5.87 25.62
N GLY A 6 -5.80 -4.60 25.20
CA GLY A 6 -6.35 -4.21 23.91
C GLY A 6 -5.64 -4.90 22.74
N PHE A 7 -6.15 -4.67 21.53
CA PHE A 7 -5.51 -5.13 20.31
C PHE A 7 -4.10 -4.53 20.16
N ASP A 8 -3.12 -5.37 19.80
CA ASP A 8 -1.71 -5.00 19.64
C ASP A 8 -1.13 -5.74 18.42
N THR A 9 -0.58 -4.98 17.47
CA THR A 9 -0.08 -5.50 16.19
C THR A 9 1.20 -6.33 16.35
N ASP A 10 2.01 -6.08 17.40
CA ASP A 10 3.22 -6.86 17.68
C ASP A 10 2.88 -8.34 17.95
N GLN A 11 1.70 -8.60 18.51
CA GLN A 11 1.24 -9.97 18.76
C GLN A 11 0.96 -10.75 17.47
N ILE A 12 0.60 -10.07 16.38
CA ILE A 12 0.43 -10.69 15.06
C ILE A 12 1.81 -11.04 14.49
N LYS A 13 2.76 -10.10 14.59
CA LYS A 13 4.15 -10.29 14.15
C LYS A 13 4.81 -11.49 14.83
N ASP A 14 4.70 -11.55 16.15
CA ASP A 14 5.31 -12.61 16.95
C ASP A 14 4.64 -13.97 16.72
N LYS A 15 3.31 -14.00 16.52
CA LYS A 15 2.62 -15.23 16.13
C LYS A 15 3.10 -15.73 14.76
N ALA A 16 3.13 -14.86 13.75
CA ALA A 16 3.59 -15.23 12.41
C ALA A 16 5.04 -15.74 12.43
N ARG A 17 5.93 -15.07 13.18
CA ARG A 17 7.31 -15.54 13.39
C ARG A 17 7.32 -16.93 14.04
N LYS A 18 6.58 -17.11 15.13
CA LYS A 18 6.53 -18.39 15.86
C LYS A 18 6.01 -19.53 14.98
N ASP A 19 4.93 -19.30 14.24
CA ASP A 19 4.32 -20.31 13.37
C ASP A 19 5.32 -20.75 12.27
N LEU A 20 6.00 -19.81 11.62
CA LEU A 20 7.02 -20.13 10.61
C LEU A 20 8.19 -20.92 11.20
N LEU A 21 8.72 -20.46 12.34
CA LEU A 21 9.85 -21.11 13.00
C LEU A 21 9.48 -22.54 13.45
N TYR A 22 8.26 -22.74 13.94
CA TYR A 22 7.74 -24.06 14.30
C TYR A 22 7.66 -25.02 13.10
N LEU A 23 7.19 -24.53 11.94
CA LEU A 23 7.19 -25.33 10.71
C LEU A 23 8.61 -25.70 10.28
N LEU A 24 9.55 -24.76 10.40
CA LEU A 24 10.96 -25.02 10.11
C LEU A 24 11.56 -26.04 11.09
N GLU A 25 11.25 -26.00 12.39
CA GLU A 25 11.69 -27.02 13.35
C GLU A 25 11.19 -28.43 12.99
N GLY A 26 9.97 -28.52 12.44
CA GLY A 26 9.38 -29.78 11.98
C GLY A 26 10.21 -30.48 10.89
N VAL A 27 10.88 -29.70 10.03
CA VAL A 27 11.81 -30.21 9.01
C VAL A 27 13.19 -30.39 9.62
N ARG A 28 13.50 -31.62 10.06
CA ARG A 28 14.73 -31.94 10.80
C ARG A 28 15.98 -31.80 9.93
N GLY A 29 17.01 -31.18 10.49
CA GLY A 29 18.31 -31.00 9.84
C GLY A 29 18.40 -29.71 9.01
N LYS A 30 19.49 -29.57 8.27
CA LYS A 30 19.72 -28.43 7.38
C LYS A 30 18.77 -28.47 6.18
N LYS A 31 18.39 -27.31 5.67
CA LYS A 31 17.44 -27.16 4.57
C LYS A 31 17.78 -25.98 3.68
N ASN A 32 17.44 -26.12 2.39
CA ASN A 32 17.36 -25.02 1.46
C ASN A 32 15.92 -24.50 1.43
N LEU A 33 15.76 -23.18 1.36
CA LEU A 33 14.47 -22.52 1.26
C LEU A 33 14.26 -22.03 -0.17
N VAL A 34 13.12 -22.37 -0.77
CA VAL A 34 12.67 -21.85 -2.06
C VAL A 34 11.41 -21.01 -1.80
N LEU A 35 11.49 -19.72 -2.05
CA LEU A 35 10.49 -18.74 -1.65
C LEU A 35 9.91 -18.04 -2.88
N GLU A 36 8.59 -17.87 -2.94
CA GLU A 36 7.95 -16.93 -3.88
C GLU A 36 8.51 -15.52 -3.68
N GLN A 37 8.96 -14.86 -4.75
CA GLN A 37 9.69 -13.60 -4.67
C GLN A 37 8.90 -12.49 -3.93
N SER A 38 7.60 -12.38 -4.16
CA SER A 38 6.75 -11.38 -3.50
C SER A 38 6.42 -11.70 -2.04
N LEU A 39 6.77 -12.88 -1.52
CA LEU A 39 6.74 -13.18 -0.08
C LEU A 39 8.05 -12.81 0.64
N ALA A 40 9.12 -12.50 -0.09
CA ALA A 40 10.41 -12.14 0.51
C ALA A 40 10.35 -10.88 1.37
N GLY A 41 9.69 -9.83 0.88
CA GLY A 41 9.44 -8.60 1.63
C GLY A 41 8.60 -8.84 2.89
N PRO A 42 7.39 -9.42 2.77
CA PRO A 42 6.54 -9.80 3.89
C PRO A 42 7.26 -10.63 4.97
N LEU A 43 8.04 -11.64 4.55
CA LEU A 43 8.81 -12.45 5.49
C LEU A 43 9.91 -11.64 6.19
N GLY A 44 10.55 -10.71 5.47
CA GLY A 44 11.55 -9.81 6.02
C GLY A 44 11.02 -8.91 7.14
N VAL A 45 9.72 -8.57 7.11
CA VAL A 45 9.06 -7.82 8.19
C VAL A 45 8.98 -8.66 9.47
N ILE A 46 8.67 -9.96 9.36
CA ILE A 46 8.42 -10.83 10.53
C ILE A 46 9.69 -11.50 11.08
N VAL A 47 10.65 -11.87 10.22
CA VAL A 47 11.83 -12.67 10.60
C VAL A 47 13.08 -12.25 9.82
N LYS A 48 14.22 -12.20 10.51
CA LYS A 48 15.52 -11.92 9.89
C LYS A 48 16.14 -13.21 9.35
N PHE A 49 16.92 -13.09 8.28
CA PHE A 49 17.67 -14.23 7.73
C PHE A 49 18.58 -14.90 8.76
N SER A 50 19.24 -14.12 9.63
CA SER A 50 20.08 -14.66 10.71
C SER A 50 19.30 -15.62 11.62
N THR A 51 18.04 -15.31 11.92
CA THR A 51 17.17 -16.19 12.71
C THR A 51 16.77 -17.44 11.93
N LEU A 52 16.56 -17.33 10.61
CA LEU A 52 16.30 -18.52 9.77
C LEU A 52 17.52 -19.48 9.75
N GLN A 53 18.73 -18.93 9.76
CA GLN A 53 19.96 -19.73 9.82
C GLN A 53 20.06 -20.55 11.11
N ASP A 54 19.64 -19.98 12.25
CA ASP A 54 19.58 -20.69 13.53
C ASP A 54 18.63 -21.92 13.48
N TYR A 55 17.65 -21.89 12.57
CA TYR A 55 16.68 -22.96 12.33
C TYR A 55 17.07 -23.88 11.14
N GLY A 56 18.33 -23.83 10.74
CA GLY A 56 18.94 -24.73 9.76
C GLY A 56 18.77 -24.33 8.30
N VAL A 57 18.31 -23.10 8.00
CA VAL A 57 18.25 -22.59 6.62
C VAL A 57 19.65 -22.19 6.16
N GLU A 58 20.18 -22.87 5.15
CA GLU A 58 21.54 -22.58 4.63
C GLU A 58 21.51 -21.56 3.49
N LYS A 59 20.57 -21.72 2.55
CA LYS A 59 20.39 -20.86 1.38
C LYS A 59 18.92 -20.57 1.13
N VAL A 60 18.66 -19.41 0.52
CA VAL A 60 17.34 -18.98 0.06
C VAL A 60 17.41 -18.77 -1.44
N PHE A 61 16.47 -19.35 -2.17
CA PHE A 61 16.28 -19.21 -3.61
C PHE A 61 14.90 -18.62 -3.86
N PHE A 62 14.74 -17.92 -4.99
CA PHE A 62 13.42 -17.50 -5.43
C PHE A 62 12.83 -18.53 -6.39
N LEU A 63 11.55 -18.86 -6.19
CA LEU A 63 10.83 -19.84 -6.99
C LEU A 63 10.88 -19.50 -8.47
N GLU A 64 10.74 -18.22 -8.80
CA GLU A 64 10.69 -17.68 -10.16
C GLU A 64 12.03 -17.80 -10.90
N ASN A 65 13.15 -17.90 -10.17
CA ASN A 65 14.47 -17.99 -10.78
C ASN A 65 14.78 -19.39 -11.33
N GLY A 66 14.14 -20.43 -10.80
CA GLY A 66 14.41 -21.80 -11.21
C GLY A 66 15.88 -22.21 -11.09
N ASN A 67 16.60 -21.68 -10.10
CA ASN A 67 18.05 -21.88 -9.94
C ASN A 67 18.45 -22.45 -8.58
N GLU A 68 17.52 -23.10 -7.88
CA GLU A 68 17.81 -23.74 -6.61
C GLU A 68 18.87 -24.83 -6.76
N ASP A 69 19.85 -24.84 -5.85
CA ASP A 69 20.89 -25.83 -5.86
C ASP A 69 20.52 -27.07 -5.03
N VAL A 70 21.25 -28.14 -5.32
CA VAL A 70 21.02 -29.50 -4.81
C VAL A 70 21.86 -29.75 -3.53
N SER A 71 22.29 -28.69 -2.84
CA SER A 71 23.30 -28.81 -1.77
C SER A 71 22.78 -29.44 -0.47
N GLN A 72 21.48 -29.36 -0.21
CA GLN A 72 20.85 -29.91 0.99
C GLN A 72 19.83 -30.99 0.64
N LYS A 73 19.72 -31.99 1.52
CA LYS A 73 18.71 -33.04 1.41
C LYS A 73 17.30 -32.48 1.50
N ASN A 74 17.05 -31.60 2.47
CA ASN A 74 15.74 -31.00 2.68
C ASN A 74 15.57 -29.75 1.81
N VAL A 75 14.46 -29.68 1.09
CA VAL A 75 14.05 -28.51 0.31
C VAL A 75 12.67 -28.08 0.76
N VAL A 76 12.56 -26.85 1.24
CA VAL A 76 11.30 -26.28 1.73
C VAL A 76 10.83 -25.20 0.77
N PHE A 77 9.65 -25.39 0.19
CA PHE A 77 8.96 -24.39 -0.61
C PHE A 77 8.04 -23.55 0.27
N ILE A 78 8.04 -22.23 0.11
CA ILE A 78 7.07 -21.32 0.72
C ILE A 78 6.48 -20.45 -0.39
N ALA A 79 5.18 -20.59 -0.64
CA ALA A 79 4.47 -19.85 -1.68
C ALA A 79 2.99 -19.68 -1.33
N ARG A 80 2.33 -18.72 -1.96
CA ARG A 80 0.89 -18.50 -1.84
C ARG A 80 0.10 -19.64 -2.49
N GLY A 81 -0.73 -20.32 -1.70
CA GLY A 81 -1.49 -21.51 -2.15
C GLY A 81 -2.66 -21.20 -3.08
N GLU A 82 -3.07 -19.94 -3.16
CA GLU A 82 -4.11 -19.46 -4.08
C GLU A 82 -3.64 -19.39 -5.54
N SER A 83 -2.32 -19.34 -5.76
CA SER A 83 -1.74 -19.23 -7.11
C SER A 83 -1.51 -20.60 -7.72
N ALA A 84 -2.33 -20.95 -8.71
CA ALA A 84 -2.14 -22.16 -9.52
C ALA A 84 -0.75 -22.17 -10.21
N LYS A 85 -0.23 -20.98 -10.59
CA LYS A 85 1.10 -20.83 -11.17
C LYS A 85 2.20 -21.31 -10.22
N HIS A 86 2.10 -20.97 -8.92
CA HIS A 86 3.10 -21.40 -7.95
C HIS A 86 3.06 -22.91 -7.72
N ALA A 87 1.86 -23.52 -7.66
CA ALA A 87 1.73 -24.98 -7.59
C ALA A 87 2.36 -25.68 -8.79
N GLN A 88 2.17 -25.16 -10.00
CA GLN A 88 2.79 -25.69 -11.21
C GLN A 88 4.32 -25.56 -11.16
N SER A 89 4.84 -24.37 -10.82
CA SER A 89 6.29 -24.14 -10.72
C SER A 89 6.95 -25.04 -9.67
N ILE A 90 6.33 -25.22 -8.49
CA ILE A 90 6.84 -26.13 -7.46
C ILE A 90 6.87 -27.57 -7.98
N ALA A 91 5.81 -28.03 -8.66
CA ALA A 91 5.78 -29.36 -9.24
C ALA A 91 6.90 -29.59 -10.27
N ASP A 92 7.15 -28.60 -11.13
CA ASP A 92 8.20 -28.65 -12.15
C ASP A 92 9.60 -28.68 -11.52
N HIS A 93 9.83 -27.90 -10.45
CA HIS A 93 11.07 -27.89 -9.69
C HIS A 93 11.34 -29.22 -9.01
N ILE A 94 10.35 -29.82 -8.36
CA ILE A 94 10.47 -31.14 -7.73
C ILE A 94 10.84 -32.19 -8.78
N LYS A 95 10.14 -32.24 -9.92
CA LYS A 95 10.44 -33.16 -11.02
C LYS A 95 11.83 -32.98 -11.59
N ARG A 96 12.30 -31.72 -11.71
CA ARG A 96 13.65 -31.43 -12.16
C ARG A 96 14.68 -31.98 -11.17
N MET A 97 14.54 -31.66 -9.89
CA MET A 97 15.45 -32.14 -8.84
C MET A 97 15.46 -33.66 -8.73
N GLN A 98 14.30 -34.32 -8.82
CA GLN A 98 14.21 -35.80 -8.82
C GLN A 98 14.92 -36.45 -10.02
N ARG A 99 15.02 -35.76 -11.16
CA ARG A 99 15.70 -36.25 -12.37
C ARG A 99 17.20 -35.97 -12.36
N GLU A 100 17.60 -34.81 -11.87
CA GLU A 100 18.98 -34.31 -11.98
C GLU A 100 19.84 -34.65 -10.76
N SER A 101 19.22 -34.87 -9.60
CA SER A 101 19.93 -35.16 -8.35
C SER A 101 20.23 -36.64 -8.18
N GLN A 102 21.44 -36.93 -7.70
CA GLN A 102 21.79 -38.26 -7.18
C GLN A 102 21.49 -38.41 -5.69
N THR A 103 21.02 -37.35 -5.02
CA THR A 103 20.67 -37.36 -3.60
C THR A 103 19.16 -37.53 -3.42
N GLY A 104 18.75 -38.36 -2.47
CA GLY A 104 17.33 -38.53 -2.13
C GLY A 104 16.82 -37.32 -1.36
N HIS A 105 16.20 -36.36 -2.05
CA HIS A 105 15.63 -35.17 -1.44
C HIS A 105 14.36 -35.45 -0.65
N GLU A 106 14.15 -34.65 0.39
CA GLU A 106 12.88 -34.57 1.12
C GLU A 106 12.26 -33.20 0.85
N PHE A 107 11.08 -33.19 0.25
CA PHE A 107 10.39 -31.97 -0.15
C PHE A 107 9.32 -31.61 0.88
N SER A 108 9.31 -30.36 1.32
CA SER A 108 8.23 -29.79 2.13
C SER A 108 7.65 -28.57 1.45
N ILE A 109 6.33 -28.37 1.53
CA ILE A 109 5.63 -27.20 0.98
C ILE A 109 4.83 -26.54 2.10
N PHE A 110 5.13 -25.27 2.38
CA PHE A 110 4.38 -24.44 3.31
C PHE A 110 3.51 -23.47 2.51
N TRP A 111 2.22 -23.77 2.41
CA TRP A 111 1.27 -22.92 1.70
C TRP A 111 0.87 -21.70 2.53
N VAL A 112 0.95 -20.52 1.92
CA VAL A 112 0.58 -19.24 2.52
C VAL A 112 -0.77 -18.74 1.97
N PRO A 113 -1.73 -18.32 2.80
CA PRO A 113 -1.88 -18.74 4.18
C PRO A 113 -2.40 -20.18 4.34
N ARG A 114 -2.87 -20.79 3.25
CA ARG A 114 -3.62 -22.05 3.28
C ARG A 114 -3.36 -22.93 2.07
N ARG A 115 -3.60 -24.22 2.26
CA ARG A 115 -3.67 -25.23 1.19
C ARG A 115 -4.99 -25.08 0.43
N THR A 116 -4.95 -25.30 -0.87
CA THR A 116 -6.13 -25.21 -1.74
C THR A 116 -6.33 -26.51 -2.51
N LEU A 117 -7.58 -26.90 -2.77
CA LEU A 117 -7.88 -28.08 -3.58
C LEU A 117 -7.23 -28.00 -4.98
N VAL A 118 -7.12 -26.79 -5.54
CA VAL A 118 -6.46 -26.55 -6.83
C VAL A 118 -4.97 -26.86 -6.73
N SER A 119 -4.28 -26.33 -5.72
CA SER A 119 -2.84 -26.62 -5.50
C SER A 119 -2.58 -28.12 -5.31
N GLU A 120 -3.44 -28.81 -4.57
CA GLU A 120 -3.34 -30.26 -4.35
C GLU A 120 -3.48 -31.04 -5.64
N LYS A 121 -4.52 -30.74 -6.42
CA LYS A 121 -4.81 -31.44 -7.66
C LYS A 121 -3.69 -31.26 -8.69
N ILE A 122 -3.09 -30.07 -8.77
CA ILE A 122 -1.93 -29.82 -9.63
C ILE A 122 -0.74 -30.70 -9.21
N LEU A 123 -0.45 -30.80 -7.91
CA LEU A 123 0.63 -31.68 -7.41
C LEU A 123 0.31 -33.17 -7.63
N GLU A 124 -0.95 -33.57 -7.49
CA GLU A 124 -1.42 -34.94 -7.71
C GLU A 124 -1.29 -35.33 -9.18
N GLU A 125 -1.80 -34.51 -10.10
CA GLU A 125 -1.71 -34.72 -11.55
C GLU A 125 -0.26 -34.69 -12.03
N ALA A 126 0.59 -33.91 -11.37
CA ALA A 126 2.03 -33.94 -11.61
C ALA A 126 2.71 -35.21 -11.04
N GLY A 127 2.05 -35.97 -10.16
CA GLY A 127 2.59 -37.19 -9.55
C GLY A 127 3.60 -36.94 -8.42
N VAL A 128 3.69 -35.71 -7.91
CA VAL A 128 4.66 -35.32 -6.86
C VAL A 128 4.01 -35.19 -5.47
N LEU A 129 2.68 -35.17 -5.39
CA LEU A 129 1.96 -34.97 -4.12
C LEU A 129 2.39 -35.97 -3.03
N GLY A 130 2.54 -37.26 -3.39
CA GLY A 130 2.93 -38.32 -2.45
C GLY A 130 4.36 -38.22 -1.92
N ASP A 131 5.22 -37.46 -2.60
CA ASP A 131 6.63 -37.27 -2.23
C ASP A 131 6.86 -35.97 -1.43
N THR A 132 5.78 -35.24 -1.13
CA THR A 132 5.84 -33.92 -0.48
C THR A 132 5.17 -33.92 0.88
N SER A 133 5.85 -33.37 1.88
CA SER A 133 5.23 -33.01 3.16
C SER A 133 4.56 -31.64 3.04
N ILE A 134 3.25 -31.56 3.21
CA ILE A 134 2.50 -30.31 3.06
C ILE A 134 2.08 -29.78 4.43
N ALA A 135 2.35 -28.50 4.66
CA ALA A 135 1.85 -27.75 5.81
C ALA A 135 1.26 -26.40 5.37
N GLU A 136 0.48 -25.78 6.25
CA GLU A 136 -0.06 -24.44 6.06
C GLU A 136 0.69 -23.47 6.97
N PHE A 137 1.08 -22.32 6.43
CA PHE A 137 1.65 -21.22 7.20
C PHE A 137 0.64 -20.06 7.20
N PRO A 138 -0.17 -19.90 8.27
CA PRO A 138 -1.32 -18.97 8.30
C PRO A 138 -0.90 -17.50 8.47
N LEU A 139 -0.08 -17.00 7.55
CA LEU A 139 0.30 -15.60 7.45
C LEU A 139 -0.78 -14.83 6.68
N TYR A 140 -1.61 -14.10 7.41
CA TYR A 140 -2.63 -13.21 6.85
C TYR A 140 -2.17 -11.75 6.96
N PHE A 141 -2.53 -11.07 8.05
CA PHE A 141 -2.08 -9.69 8.27
C PHE A 141 -0.59 -9.62 8.56
N LEU A 142 0.07 -8.71 7.85
CA LEU A 142 1.40 -8.20 8.10
C LEU A 142 1.27 -6.87 8.83
N PRO A 143 1.84 -6.74 10.04
CA PRO A 143 1.85 -5.48 10.75
C PRO A 143 2.99 -4.61 10.21
N LEU A 144 2.62 -3.68 9.32
CA LEU A 144 3.55 -2.70 8.74
C LEU A 144 3.83 -1.58 9.75
N GLU A 145 2.81 -1.15 10.49
CA GLU A 145 2.93 -0.17 11.57
C GLU A 145 2.06 -0.58 12.77
N LYS A 146 2.11 0.21 13.84
CA LYS A 146 1.26 0.00 15.04
C LYS A 146 -0.23 0.17 14.75
N ASP A 147 -0.54 0.91 13.70
CA ASP A 147 -1.87 1.28 13.24
C ASP A 147 -2.17 0.82 11.80
N LEU A 148 -1.25 0.05 11.19
CA LEU A 148 -1.39 -0.44 9.81
C LEU A 148 -1.17 -1.95 9.71
N LEU A 149 -2.21 -2.66 9.29
CA LEU A 149 -2.16 -4.07 8.91
C LEU A 149 -2.48 -4.18 7.43
N SER A 150 -1.70 -4.98 6.71
CA SER A 150 -1.95 -5.28 5.30
C SER A 150 -1.92 -6.77 5.04
N LEU A 151 -2.63 -7.25 4.02
CA LEU A 151 -2.48 -8.62 3.53
C LEU A 151 -1.32 -8.77 2.54
N GLU A 152 -0.77 -7.64 2.05
CA GLU A 152 0.26 -7.58 1.01
C GLU A 152 -0.08 -8.49 -0.18
N LEU A 153 -1.26 -8.28 -0.76
CA LEU A 153 -1.75 -8.97 -1.95
C LEU A 153 -1.65 -8.02 -3.14
N ASP A 154 -0.48 -7.98 -3.77
CA ASP A 154 -0.13 -7.02 -4.82
C ASP A 154 -1.14 -7.01 -6.00
N GLU A 155 -1.66 -8.18 -6.39
CA GLU A 155 -2.62 -8.33 -7.49
C GLU A 155 -4.09 -8.19 -7.06
N SER A 156 -4.38 -7.95 -5.77
CA SER A 156 -5.76 -8.02 -5.23
C SER A 156 -6.74 -7.06 -5.90
N PHE A 157 -6.28 -5.90 -6.36
CA PHE A 157 -7.11 -4.96 -7.11
C PHE A 157 -7.52 -5.55 -8.47
N GLU A 158 -6.56 -6.10 -9.22
CA GLU A 158 -6.84 -6.71 -10.51
C GLU A 158 -7.73 -7.94 -10.34
N ASP A 159 -7.39 -8.80 -9.37
CA ASP A 159 -8.15 -10.01 -9.06
C ASP A 159 -9.60 -9.69 -8.74
N LEU A 160 -9.84 -8.74 -7.82
CA LEU A 160 -11.19 -8.43 -7.35
C LEU A 160 -12.01 -7.64 -8.39
N TYR A 161 -11.43 -6.59 -8.97
CA TYR A 161 -12.20 -5.64 -9.77
C TYR A 161 -12.15 -5.94 -11.27
N LEU A 162 -11.07 -6.52 -11.81
CA LEU A 162 -10.97 -6.89 -13.22
C LEU A 162 -11.36 -8.35 -13.45
N ARG A 163 -10.71 -9.28 -12.74
CA ARG A 163 -10.89 -10.74 -12.93
C ARG A 163 -12.12 -11.28 -12.18
N LYS A 164 -12.69 -10.50 -11.26
CA LYS A 164 -13.82 -10.85 -10.40
C LYS A 164 -13.57 -12.10 -9.54
N ASP A 165 -12.31 -12.33 -9.18
CA ASP A 165 -11.90 -13.34 -8.22
C ASP A 165 -12.20 -12.87 -6.78
N PRO A 166 -13.05 -13.58 -6.01
CA PRO A 166 -13.39 -13.21 -4.64
C PRO A 166 -12.30 -13.56 -3.60
N THR A 167 -11.20 -14.19 -4.01
CA THR A 167 -10.15 -14.68 -3.11
C THR A 167 -9.61 -13.61 -2.15
N PRO A 168 -9.27 -12.37 -2.58
CA PRO A 168 -8.82 -11.33 -1.65
C PRO A 168 -9.85 -11.01 -0.55
N THR A 169 -11.14 -10.97 -0.91
CA THR A 169 -12.23 -10.72 0.05
C THR A 169 -12.35 -11.87 1.05
N PHE A 170 -12.22 -13.11 0.59
CA PHE A 170 -12.22 -14.29 1.45
C PHE A 170 -11.03 -14.32 2.43
N LEU A 171 -9.83 -14.01 1.95
CA LEU A 171 -8.63 -13.95 2.78
C LEU A 171 -8.73 -12.85 3.84
N LEU A 172 -9.28 -11.68 3.48
CA LEU A 172 -9.55 -10.60 4.44
C LEU A 172 -10.59 -11.03 5.50
N ALA A 173 -11.64 -11.75 5.11
CA ALA A 173 -12.62 -12.28 6.05
C ALA A 173 -11.98 -13.25 7.06
N ARG A 174 -11.09 -14.13 6.58
CA ARG A 174 -10.33 -15.06 7.43
C ARG A 174 -9.39 -14.32 8.37
N ALA A 175 -8.66 -13.32 7.88
CA ALA A 175 -7.76 -12.49 8.68
C ALA A 175 -8.51 -11.77 9.82
N LEU A 176 -9.65 -11.15 9.50
CA LEU A 176 -10.52 -10.50 10.48
C LEU A 176 -11.15 -11.50 11.46
N MET A 177 -11.48 -12.72 11.01
CA MET A 177 -11.98 -13.77 11.90
C MET A 177 -10.94 -14.17 12.96
N LEU A 178 -9.66 -14.24 12.59
CA LEU A 178 -8.58 -14.52 13.55
C LEU A 178 -8.48 -13.43 14.63
N ILE A 179 -8.72 -12.17 14.27
CA ILE A 179 -8.81 -11.08 15.25
C ILE A 179 -9.99 -11.33 16.20
N GLN A 180 -11.17 -11.67 15.68
CA GLN A 180 -12.35 -11.92 16.52
C GLN A 180 -12.18 -13.12 17.47
N GLN A 181 -11.54 -14.20 17.00
CA GLN A 181 -11.30 -15.37 17.85
C GLN A 181 -10.41 -15.02 19.05
N LYS A 182 -9.54 -14.01 18.92
CA LYS A 182 -8.63 -13.58 19.98
C LYS A 182 -9.17 -12.42 20.82
N HIS A 183 -9.87 -11.47 20.20
CA HIS A 183 -10.31 -10.21 20.81
C HIS A 183 -11.85 -10.08 20.90
N SER A 184 -12.56 -11.21 20.73
CA SER A 184 -14.02 -11.30 20.72
C SER A 184 -14.67 -10.59 19.50
N LEU A 185 -15.98 -10.75 19.30
CA LEU A 185 -16.66 -10.29 18.09
C LEU A 185 -16.68 -8.76 17.97
N PHE A 186 -16.61 -8.25 16.73
CA PHE A 186 -16.87 -6.83 16.48
C PHE A 186 -18.31 -6.47 16.87
N PRO A 187 -18.55 -5.56 17.84
CA PRO A 187 -19.91 -5.26 18.31
C PRO A 187 -20.80 -4.66 17.22
N ARG A 188 -20.19 -3.88 16.32
CA ARG A 188 -20.86 -3.24 15.19
C ARG A 188 -19.98 -3.37 13.94
N MET A 189 -20.62 -3.66 12.82
CA MET A 189 -20.02 -3.55 11.48
C MET A 189 -20.77 -2.48 10.71
N THR A 190 -20.05 -1.67 9.94
CA THR A 190 -20.64 -0.68 9.04
C THR A 190 -19.87 -0.72 7.74
N GLU A 191 -20.57 -1.06 6.67
CA GLU A 191 -20.02 -1.32 5.36
C GLU A 191 -20.53 -0.33 4.30
N GLN A 192 -19.67 0.00 3.35
CA GLN A 192 -20.03 0.77 2.17
C GLN A 192 -19.37 0.16 0.93
N GLY A 193 -20.18 -0.35 0.01
CA GLY A 193 -19.78 -0.99 -1.24
C GLY A 193 -20.04 -2.50 -1.30
N ASP A 194 -20.02 -3.07 -2.50
CA ASP A 194 -20.49 -4.44 -2.74
C ASP A 194 -19.53 -5.48 -2.15
N ASN A 195 -18.21 -5.30 -2.30
CA ASN A 195 -17.23 -6.20 -1.68
C ASN A 195 -17.14 -5.98 -0.17
N ALA A 196 -17.39 -4.77 0.32
CA ALA A 196 -17.51 -4.50 1.75
C ALA A 196 -18.68 -5.28 2.38
N LYS A 197 -19.83 -5.31 1.69
CA LYS A 197 -20.98 -6.13 2.10
C LYS A 197 -20.67 -7.63 2.02
N ARG A 198 -20.06 -8.10 0.93
CA ARG A 198 -19.63 -9.51 0.80
C ARG A 198 -18.68 -9.91 1.94
N LEU A 199 -17.76 -9.04 2.33
CA LEU A 199 -16.85 -9.26 3.47
C LEU A 199 -17.64 -9.42 4.78
N ALA A 200 -18.60 -8.54 5.04
CA ALA A 200 -19.45 -8.60 6.22
C ALA A 200 -20.29 -9.89 6.25
N ASP A 201 -20.89 -10.27 5.11
CA ASP A 201 -21.68 -11.50 4.96
C ASP A 201 -20.81 -12.75 5.20
N LEU A 202 -19.58 -12.77 4.68
CA LEU A 202 -18.62 -13.86 4.94
C LEU A 202 -18.26 -13.95 6.42
N LEU A 203 -18.00 -12.82 7.09
CA LEU A 203 -17.74 -12.81 8.52
C LEU A 203 -18.92 -13.36 9.33
N LEU A 204 -20.16 -12.97 8.99
CA LEU A 204 -21.36 -13.49 9.63
C LEU A 204 -21.53 -14.99 9.42
N ARG A 205 -21.35 -15.46 8.18
CA ARG A 205 -21.42 -16.88 7.86
C ARG A 205 -20.37 -17.69 8.60
N MET A 206 -19.12 -17.22 8.61
CA MET A 206 -18.03 -17.88 9.34
C MET A 206 -18.30 -17.94 10.85
N ARG A 207 -18.97 -16.95 11.45
CA ARG A 207 -19.40 -17.00 12.85
C ARG A 207 -20.46 -18.08 13.06
N GLN A 208 -21.45 -18.19 12.16
CA GLN A 208 -22.49 -19.22 12.24
C GLN A 208 -21.91 -20.63 12.12
N GLU A 209 -20.95 -20.83 11.21
CA GLU A 209 -20.25 -22.10 11.04
C GLU A 209 -19.45 -22.49 12.29
N LEU A 210 -18.79 -21.53 12.95
CA LEU A 210 -18.12 -21.77 14.24
C LEU A 210 -19.11 -22.20 15.33
N ILE A 211 -20.24 -21.52 15.45
CA ILE A 211 -21.29 -21.87 16.43
C ILE A 211 -21.86 -23.27 16.15
N ALA A 212 -22.09 -23.61 14.89
CA ALA A 212 -22.65 -24.90 14.50
C ALA A 212 -21.65 -26.06 14.63
N GLY A 213 -20.34 -25.79 14.49
CA GLY A 213 -19.28 -26.79 14.60
C GLY A 213 -18.79 -27.06 16.03
N GLU A 214 -19.26 -26.32 17.04
CA GLU A 214 -18.91 -26.55 18.44
C GLU A 214 -19.64 -27.76 19.03
N ASP A 215 -19.20 -28.97 18.67
CA ASP A 215 -19.38 -30.15 19.51
C ASP A 215 -18.32 -30.12 20.64
N SER A 216 -18.73 -29.77 21.86
CA SER A 216 -18.11 -30.22 23.13
C SER A 216 -16.71 -29.71 23.56
N ASN A 217 -16.26 -28.49 23.23
CA ASN A 217 -15.09 -27.89 23.91
C ASN A 217 -15.35 -26.45 24.42
N GLU A 218 -15.42 -26.29 25.74
CA GLU A 218 -15.67 -25.03 26.48
C GLU A 218 -14.62 -23.92 26.21
N SER A 219 -13.44 -24.24 25.70
CA SER A 219 -12.33 -23.28 25.54
C SER A 219 -12.54 -22.25 24.42
N ASN A 220 -13.42 -22.51 23.45
CA ASN A 220 -13.67 -21.59 22.32
C ASN A 220 -14.85 -20.61 22.55
N LYS A 221 -15.64 -20.81 23.61
CA LYS A 221 -16.83 -19.97 23.91
C LYS A 221 -16.50 -18.51 24.21
N LEU A 222 -15.26 -18.19 24.57
CA LEU A 222 -14.84 -16.83 24.98
C LEU A 222 -14.79 -15.84 23.79
N GLY A 223 -14.61 -16.32 22.55
CA GLY A 223 -14.48 -15.50 21.34
C GLY A 223 -15.79 -15.03 20.69
N LEU A 224 -16.95 -15.54 21.16
CA LEU A 224 -18.26 -15.28 20.55
C LEU A 224 -19.08 -14.19 21.26
N SER A 225 -18.58 -13.65 22.38
CA SER A 225 -19.18 -12.46 22.99
C SER A 225 -18.79 -11.20 22.21
N PRO A 226 -19.58 -10.11 22.28
CA PRO A 226 -19.13 -8.81 21.76
C PRO A 226 -17.88 -8.33 22.50
N SER A 227 -16.91 -7.81 21.76
CA SER A 227 -15.67 -7.24 22.32
C SER A 227 -15.96 -6.04 23.20
N ASN A 228 -15.20 -5.93 24.30
CA ASN A 228 -15.19 -4.74 25.16
C ASN A 228 -13.99 -3.81 24.90
N THR A 229 -13.06 -4.21 24.02
CA THR A 229 -11.88 -3.44 23.63
C THR A 229 -11.96 -2.91 22.20
N VAL A 230 -12.89 -3.41 21.38
CA VAL A 230 -13.12 -2.96 20.01
C VAL A 230 -14.52 -2.35 19.91
N GLU A 231 -14.61 -1.11 19.45
CA GLU A 231 -15.90 -0.41 19.29
C GLU A 231 -16.67 -0.92 18.06
N SER A 232 -16.04 -0.89 16.88
CA SER A 232 -16.67 -1.27 15.62
C SER A 232 -15.65 -1.59 14.54
N LEU A 233 -16.12 -2.25 13.47
CA LEU A 233 -15.41 -2.42 12.20
C LEU A 233 -16.10 -1.58 11.12
N ILE A 234 -15.36 -0.69 10.48
CA ILE A 234 -15.81 0.08 9.32
C ILE A 234 -15.15 -0.50 8.08
N ILE A 235 -15.94 -0.86 7.07
CA ILE A 235 -15.47 -1.51 5.83
C ILE A 235 -15.81 -0.61 4.65
N ILE A 236 -14.80 -0.15 3.92
CA ILE A 236 -14.96 0.68 2.73
C ILE A 236 -14.41 -0.08 1.52
N ASP A 237 -15.24 -0.26 0.51
CA ASP A 237 -14.84 -0.82 -0.78
C ASP A 237 -14.11 0.25 -1.62
N ARG A 238 -12.98 -0.09 -2.24
CA ARG A 238 -12.18 0.86 -3.05
C ARG A 238 -12.97 1.45 -4.20
N GLU A 239 -13.87 0.67 -4.82
CA GLU A 239 -14.67 1.11 -5.98
C GLU A 239 -15.63 2.26 -5.67
N ILE A 240 -15.94 2.49 -4.39
CA ILE A 240 -16.74 3.64 -3.96
C ILE A 240 -16.01 4.96 -4.21
N ASP A 241 -14.68 4.95 -4.22
CA ASP A 241 -13.87 6.14 -4.39
C ASP A 241 -12.63 5.87 -5.27
N TYR A 242 -12.79 5.73 -6.59
CA TYR A 242 -11.61 5.65 -7.47
C TYR A 242 -10.88 6.99 -7.65
N ALA A 243 -11.50 8.13 -7.35
CA ALA A 243 -10.87 9.43 -7.58
C ALA A 243 -9.61 9.60 -6.73
N THR A 244 -9.68 9.28 -5.43
CA THR A 244 -8.55 9.43 -4.50
C THR A 244 -7.25 8.75 -4.97
N PRO A 245 -7.21 7.45 -5.33
CA PRO A 245 -5.98 6.81 -5.79
C PRO A 245 -5.53 7.24 -7.19
N LEU A 246 -6.40 7.88 -7.99
CA LEU A 246 -6.00 8.41 -9.30
C LEU A 246 -5.29 9.76 -9.18
N LEU A 247 -5.53 10.52 -8.10
CA LEU A 247 -4.85 11.79 -7.81
C LEU A 247 -3.41 11.56 -7.38
N THR A 248 -2.54 12.50 -7.73
CA THR A 248 -1.16 12.53 -7.23
C THR A 248 -1.17 12.85 -5.74
N GLN A 249 -0.60 11.97 -4.92
CA GLN A 249 -0.49 12.17 -3.47
C GLN A 249 0.47 13.33 -3.15
N LEU A 250 0.15 14.17 -2.16
CA LEU A 250 0.93 15.38 -1.82
C LEU A 250 1.50 15.39 -0.39
N THR A 251 1.36 14.29 0.35
CA THR A 251 2.09 14.08 1.61
C THR A 251 3.54 13.68 1.33
N TYR A 252 4.41 13.76 2.34
CA TYR A 252 5.80 13.34 2.18
C TYR A 252 5.92 11.87 1.80
N GLU A 253 5.26 10.95 2.53
CA GLU A 253 5.27 9.53 2.21
C GLU A 253 4.58 9.24 0.86
N GLY A 254 3.48 9.93 0.57
CA GLY A 254 2.78 9.80 -0.70
C GLY A 254 3.66 10.17 -1.90
N LEU A 255 4.44 11.25 -1.81
CA LEU A 255 5.36 11.64 -2.88
C LEU A 255 6.61 10.75 -2.95
N ILE A 256 7.03 10.13 -1.86
CA ILE A 256 8.05 9.07 -1.93
C ILE A 256 7.49 7.89 -2.72
N ASP A 257 6.26 7.45 -2.43
CA ASP A 257 5.62 6.34 -3.13
C ASP A 257 5.40 6.63 -4.63
N GLU A 258 4.92 7.83 -4.97
CA GLU A 258 4.76 8.26 -6.38
C GLU A 258 6.09 8.33 -7.14
N ALA A 259 7.18 8.74 -6.48
CA ALA A 259 8.47 8.97 -7.15
C ALA A 259 9.35 7.71 -7.25
N VAL A 260 9.38 6.87 -6.21
CA VAL A 260 10.29 5.71 -6.13
C VAL A 260 9.59 4.39 -5.80
N GLY A 261 8.35 4.42 -5.35
CA GLY A 261 7.59 3.26 -4.89
C GLY A 261 8.03 2.78 -3.50
N ILE A 262 7.04 2.54 -2.63
CA ILE A 262 7.25 1.93 -1.33
C ILE A 262 6.72 0.49 -1.36
N GLN A 263 7.56 -0.46 -0.92
CA GLN A 263 7.18 -1.85 -0.76
C GLN A 263 7.68 -2.36 0.60
N TYR A 264 6.77 -2.88 1.42
CA TYR A 264 7.09 -3.47 2.72
C TYR A 264 7.92 -2.53 3.63
N ASN A 265 7.49 -1.26 3.72
CA ASN A 265 8.19 -0.18 4.41
C ASN A 265 9.62 0.09 3.90
N GLN A 266 9.89 -0.20 2.62
CA GLN A 266 11.20 0.02 2.00
C GLN A 266 11.07 0.70 0.65
N ALA A 267 12.10 1.45 0.26
CA ALA A 267 12.21 2.03 -1.07
C ALA A 267 13.63 1.84 -1.62
N ASP A 268 13.74 1.63 -2.93
CA ASP A 268 15.01 1.50 -3.64
C ASP A 268 15.43 2.85 -4.26
N VAL A 269 16.41 3.51 -3.64
CA VAL A 269 16.84 4.87 -4.00
C VAL A 269 18.25 4.90 -4.55
N ASP A 270 18.60 5.94 -5.30
CA ASP A 270 19.97 6.09 -5.82
C ASP A 270 20.98 6.21 -4.67
N SER A 271 22.14 5.57 -4.79
CA SER A 271 23.23 5.67 -3.79
C SER A 271 23.66 7.10 -3.47
N SER A 272 23.48 8.05 -4.39
CA SER A 272 23.76 9.47 -4.18
C SER A 272 22.86 10.09 -3.11
N ILE A 273 21.61 9.63 -2.96
CA ILE A 273 20.63 10.11 -1.97
C ILE A 273 21.03 9.70 -0.54
N VAL A 274 21.51 8.46 -0.36
CA VAL A 274 21.89 7.91 0.95
C VAL A 274 23.32 8.32 1.35
N GLY A 275 24.14 8.71 0.37
CA GLY A 275 25.57 8.99 0.51
C GLY A 275 26.46 7.74 0.58
N SER A 276 27.78 7.95 0.51
CA SER A 276 28.80 6.89 0.53
C SER A 276 28.61 5.95 1.73
N ALA A 277 28.68 4.63 1.53
CA ALA A 277 28.68 3.69 2.66
C ALA A 277 29.97 3.87 3.48
N PRO A 278 29.97 3.54 4.78
CA PRO A 278 31.20 3.18 5.45
C PRO A 278 31.83 2.01 4.67
N GLN A 279 33.05 2.21 4.16
CA GLN A 279 33.79 1.15 3.49
C GLN A 279 33.99 -0.02 4.45
N ALA A 280 33.61 -1.23 4.03
CA ALA A 280 34.14 -2.44 4.64
C ALA A 280 35.68 -2.42 4.52
N PRO A 281 36.44 -2.90 5.52
CA PRO A 281 37.89 -2.89 5.46
C PRO A 281 38.38 -3.64 4.21
N GLN A 282 39.14 -2.93 3.37
CA GLN A 282 39.65 -3.42 2.09
C GLN A 282 40.60 -4.62 2.30
N GLY A 283 40.11 -5.81 1.94
CA GLY A 283 40.96 -6.91 1.48
C GLY A 283 41.35 -6.65 0.02
N SER A 284 42.65 -6.61 -0.25
CA SER A 284 43.28 -6.25 -1.52
C SER A 284 42.89 -7.14 -2.71
N SER A 285 42.40 -6.53 -3.79
CA SER A 285 42.89 -6.83 -5.14
C SER A 285 42.46 -5.75 -6.13
N LYS A 286 43.43 -5.09 -6.76
CA LYS A 286 43.21 -4.10 -7.82
C LYS A 286 43.07 -4.84 -9.15
N THR A 287 41.91 -4.76 -9.79
CA THR A 287 41.78 -4.99 -11.23
C THR A 287 41.44 -3.67 -11.91
N VAL A 288 42.26 -3.30 -12.91
CA VAL A 288 42.14 -2.09 -13.70
C VAL A 288 41.21 -2.39 -14.88
N GLY A 289 40.12 -1.63 -14.99
CA GLY A 289 39.13 -1.76 -16.06
C GLY A 289 37.70 -1.62 -15.54
N ALA A 290 37.32 -0.44 -15.06
CA ALA A 290 35.95 -0.17 -14.63
C ALA A 290 35.17 0.52 -15.76
N ALA A 291 34.16 -0.20 -16.28
CA ALA A 291 33.02 0.39 -16.97
C ALA A 291 32.38 1.50 -16.11
N PRO A 292 31.66 2.48 -16.70
CA PRO A 292 31.03 3.56 -15.94
C PRO A 292 30.22 2.98 -14.77
N VAL A 293 30.43 3.55 -13.59
CA VAL A 293 29.79 3.13 -12.34
C VAL A 293 28.29 3.24 -12.52
N GLN A 294 27.61 2.12 -12.80
CA GLN A 294 26.16 2.06 -12.68
C GLN A 294 25.81 2.49 -11.26
N ALA A 295 24.96 3.51 -11.15
CA ALA A 295 24.48 3.98 -9.87
C ALA A 295 23.80 2.80 -9.17
N LYS A 296 24.40 2.35 -8.07
CA LYS A 296 23.85 1.22 -7.32
C LYS A 296 22.66 1.75 -6.53
N LYS A 297 21.47 1.21 -6.80
CA LYS A 297 20.31 1.44 -5.93
C LYS A 297 20.60 0.91 -4.53
N ARG A 298 20.04 1.56 -3.52
CA ARG A 298 20.11 1.18 -2.11
C ARG A 298 18.72 1.13 -1.52
N LYS A 299 18.48 0.10 -0.71
CA LYS A 299 17.27 0.00 0.11
C LYS A 299 17.37 0.93 1.31
N ILE A 300 16.37 1.78 1.47
CA ILE A 300 16.10 2.53 2.70
C ILE A 300 14.88 1.94 3.39
N ILE A 301 14.81 2.08 4.71
CA ILE A 301 13.69 1.65 5.55
C ILE A 301 12.89 2.91 5.92
N LEU A 302 11.57 2.82 5.80
CA LEU A 302 10.60 3.88 5.99
C LEU A 302 9.57 3.41 7.04
N GLU A 303 9.93 3.55 8.32
CA GLU A 303 9.11 3.07 9.45
C GLU A 303 9.09 4.10 10.58
N SER A 304 8.07 4.05 11.45
CA SER A 304 7.94 4.91 12.63
C SER A 304 9.06 4.75 13.68
N SER A 305 9.91 3.73 13.53
CA SER A 305 11.12 3.57 14.35
C SER A 305 12.14 4.69 14.11
N ASP A 306 12.11 5.31 12.92
CA ASP A 306 12.79 6.58 12.66
C ASP A 306 11.92 7.76 13.13
N LYS A 307 12.38 8.44 14.17
CA LYS A 307 11.68 9.57 14.78
C LYS A 307 11.51 10.76 13.84
N LEU A 308 12.48 10.99 12.94
CA LEU A 308 12.37 12.07 11.97
C LEU A 308 11.33 11.69 10.93
N TYR A 309 11.41 10.49 10.37
CA TYR A 309 10.43 10.03 9.39
C TYR A 309 9.01 10.05 9.94
N SER A 310 8.79 9.59 11.18
CA SER A 310 7.48 9.65 11.84
C SER A 310 6.91 11.07 11.97
N GLN A 311 7.74 12.11 11.97
CA GLN A 311 7.28 13.51 11.98
C GLN A 311 7.02 14.05 10.58
N LEU A 312 7.63 13.46 9.55
CA LEU A 312 7.55 13.94 8.17
C LEU A 312 6.48 13.22 7.36
N ARG A 313 6.36 11.89 7.50
CA ARG A 313 5.60 11.00 6.58
C ARG A 313 4.19 11.49 6.28
N ASP A 314 3.47 11.93 7.31
CA ASP A 314 2.06 12.33 7.24
C ASP A 314 1.89 13.81 6.89
N THR A 315 2.96 14.60 6.82
CA THR A 315 2.88 16.04 6.56
C THR A 315 2.69 16.33 5.07
N ASN A 316 2.00 17.42 4.74
CA ASN A 316 2.01 17.94 3.38
C ASN A 316 3.44 18.33 2.99
N PHE A 317 3.86 17.98 1.78
CA PHE A 317 5.23 18.19 1.35
C PHE A 317 5.65 19.68 1.35
N ALA A 318 4.69 20.61 1.24
CA ALA A 318 4.86 22.06 1.39
C ALA A 318 5.72 22.45 2.61
N ILE A 319 5.58 21.72 3.73
CA ILE A 319 6.21 22.07 5.01
C ILE A 319 7.43 21.23 5.36
N VAL A 320 7.78 20.22 4.55
CA VAL A 320 8.89 19.30 4.82
C VAL A 320 10.24 20.02 4.83
N GLY A 321 10.49 20.93 3.88
CA GLY A 321 11.72 21.73 3.85
C GLY A 321 11.96 22.55 5.13
N PRO A 322 10.99 23.37 5.58
CA PRO A 322 11.04 24.04 6.87
C PRO A 322 11.28 23.11 8.07
N LEU A 323 10.63 21.94 8.11
CA LEU A 323 10.82 20.96 9.17
C LEU A 323 12.24 20.37 9.19
N LEU A 324 12.77 19.98 8.03
CA LEU A 324 14.15 19.48 7.89
C LEU A 324 15.16 20.54 8.34
N ASN A 325 14.96 21.80 7.95
CA ASN A 325 15.81 22.91 8.39
C ASN A 325 15.79 23.13 9.91
N LYS A 326 14.61 23.00 10.54
CA LYS A 326 14.47 23.08 12.00
C LYS A 326 15.25 21.97 12.70
N VAL A 327 15.15 20.74 12.19
CA VAL A 327 15.87 19.58 12.73
C VAL A 327 17.38 19.73 12.53
N ALA A 328 17.82 20.19 11.36
CA ALA A 328 19.23 20.45 11.05
C ALA A 328 19.85 21.47 12.00
N ARG A 329 19.15 22.58 12.28
CA ARG A 329 19.60 23.61 13.24
C ARG A 329 19.70 23.05 14.65
N ARG A 330 18.66 22.35 15.14
CA ARG A 330 18.69 21.71 16.46
C ARG A 330 19.85 20.73 16.60
N LEU A 331 20.07 19.88 15.60
CA LEU A 331 21.14 18.89 15.63
C LEU A 331 22.53 19.55 15.62
N LYS A 332 22.70 20.65 14.87
CA LYS A 332 23.92 21.45 14.89
C LYS A 332 24.19 22.02 16.29
N ASP A 333 23.19 22.63 16.91
CA ASP A 333 23.30 23.23 18.25
C ASP A 333 23.63 22.15 19.31
N ASP A 334 22.96 20.99 19.23
CA ASP A 334 23.21 19.84 20.10
C ASP A 334 24.66 19.31 19.98
N TYR A 335 25.21 19.28 18.75
CA TYR A 335 26.60 18.89 18.49
C TYR A 335 27.61 19.95 18.96
N GLU A 336 27.37 21.24 18.68
CA GLU A 336 28.27 22.33 19.08
C GLU A 336 28.33 22.49 20.60
N SER A 337 27.26 22.13 21.31
CA SER A 337 27.23 22.09 22.77
C SER A 337 28.40 21.30 23.36
N ARG A 338 28.98 20.32 22.62
CA ARG A 338 30.14 19.50 23.03
C ARG A 338 31.42 20.28 23.31
N HIS A 339 31.58 21.48 22.73
CA HIS A 339 32.81 22.26 22.80
C HIS A 339 32.86 23.24 23.99
N GLY A 340 31.80 23.30 24.81
CA GLY A 340 31.79 24.07 26.05
C GLY A 340 32.61 23.42 27.18
N THR A 341 32.92 24.18 28.23
CA THR A 341 33.57 23.67 29.45
C THR A 341 32.61 22.72 30.19
N LYS A 342 32.73 21.41 29.96
CA LYS A 342 31.84 20.37 30.52
C LYS A 342 32.48 19.63 31.69
N SER A 343 31.66 19.26 32.67
CA SER A 343 32.05 18.32 33.72
C SER A 343 32.28 16.90 33.15
N THR A 344 32.99 16.04 33.89
CA THR A 344 33.20 14.64 33.50
C THR A 344 31.90 13.85 33.38
N ALA A 345 30.87 14.20 34.16
CA ALA A 345 29.54 13.61 34.07
C ALA A 345 28.82 13.99 32.76
N GLU A 346 28.86 15.26 32.37
CA GLU A 346 28.27 15.74 31.11
C GLU A 346 28.96 15.17 29.87
N LEU A 347 30.28 14.94 29.94
CA LEU A 347 31.01 14.25 28.87
C LEU A 347 30.55 12.79 28.73
N ARG A 348 30.35 12.08 29.85
CA ARG A 348 29.84 10.70 29.85
C ARG A 348 28.42 10.64 29.27
N ASP A 349 27.55 11.56 29.67
CA ASP A 349 26.18 11.62 29.17
C ASP A 349 26.13 11.93 27.67
N PHE A 350 27.02 12.79 27.16
CA PHE A 350 27.14 13.05 25.73
C PHE A 350 27.60 11.81 24.96
N VAL A 351 28.63 11.10 25.44
CA VAL A 351 29.13 9.87 24.80
C VAL A 351 28.04 8.80 24.75
N ASN A 352 27.20 8.69 25.79
CA ASN A 352 26.06 7.77 25.80
C ASN A 352 24.98 8.13 24.76
N LYS A 353 24.79 9.42 24.45
CA LYS A 353 23.82 9.90 23.45
C LYS A 353 24.36 9.92 22.01
N LEU A 354 25.69 9.87 21.84
CA LEU A 354 26.36 10.01 20.55
C LEU A 354 25.85 9.03 19.47
N PRO A 355 25.61 7.74 19.74
CA PRO A 355 25.05 6.84 18.73
C PRO A 355 23.66 7.28 18.23
N GLY A 356 22.84 7.83 19.12
CA GLY A 356 21.53 8.38 18.77
C GLY A 356 21.64 9.61 17.87
N TYR A 357 22.56 10.52 18.17
CA TYR A 357 22.83 11.68 17.33
C TYR A 357 23.38 11.29 15.94
N GLN A 358 24.25 10.27 15.86
CA GLN A 358 24.74 9.77 14.58
C GLN A 358 23.63 9.14 13.73
N ALA A 359 22.73 8.36 14.35
CA ALA A 359 21.57 7.79 13.68
C ALA A 359 20.64 8.89 13.15
N GLU A 360 20.36 9.91 13.97
CA GLU A 360 19.54 11.05 13.58
C GLU A 360 20.18 11.90 12.47
N GLN A 361 21.51 12.07 12.49
CA GLN A 361 22.24 12.75 11.41
C GLN A 361 22.14 11.97 10.08
N GLN A 362 22.24 10.64 10.14
CA GLN A 362 22.09 9.79 8.96
C GLN A 362 20.66 9.82 8.43
N SER A 363 19.66 9.77 9.30
CA SER A 363 18.24 9.93 8.95
C SER A 363 17.99 11.29 8.26
N LEU A 364 18.43 12.39 8.88
CA LEU A 364 18.31 13.74 8.31
C LEU A 364 18.94 13.83 6.92
N LYS A 365 20.11 13.22 6.71
CA LYS A 365 20.77 13.19 5.40
C LYS A 365 19.92 12.46 4.35
N ILE A 366 19.39 11.29 4.70
CA ILE A 366 18.53 10.51 3.79
C ILE A 366 17.29 11.32 3.42
N HIS A 367 16.58 11.88 4.40
CA HIS A 367 15.35 12.61 4.16
C HIS A 367 15.56 13.95 3.44
N THR A 368 16.72 14.60 3.64
CA THR A 368 17.11 15.78 2.85
C THR A 368 17.32 15.38 1.39
N GLY A 369 18.07 14.31 1.12
CA GLY A 369 18.28 13.83 -0.26
C GLY A 369 16.99 13.38 -0.96
N LEU A 370 16.08 12.72 -0.22
CA LEU A 370 14.75 12.36 -0.74
C LEU A 370 13.91 13.61 -1.05
N ALA A 371 13.88 14.59 -0.14
CA ALA A 371 13.14 15.82 -0.37
C ALA A 371 13.69 16.59 -1.58
N GLU A 372 15.02 16.63 -1.76
CA GLU A 372 15.65 17.21 -2.95
C GLU A 372 15.24 16.49 -4.24
N GLU A 373 15.18 15.16 -4.23
CA GLU A 373 14.75 14.39 -5.40
C GLU A 373 13.28 14.62 -5.75
N ILE A 374 12.40 14.63 -4.74
CA ILE A 374 10.97 14.96 -4.93
C ILE A 374 10.82 16.40 -5.44
N MET A 375 11.61 17.35 -4.93
CA MET A 375 11.59 18.75 -5.42
C MET A 375 11.98 18.85 -6.90
N LYS A 376 12.93 18.04 -7.39
CA LYS A 376 13.27 18.02 -8.82
C LYS A 376 12.09 17.59 -9.68
N HIS A 377 11.34 16.58 -9.23
CA HIS A 377 10.16 16.09 -9.96
C HIS A 377 8.99 17.09 -9.91
N THR A 378 8.66 17.59 -8.72
CA THR A 378 7.51 18.46 -8.49
C THR A 378 7.66 19.87 -9.06
N ARG A 379 8.88 20.31 -9.41
CA ARG A 379 9.15 21.59 -10.09
C ARG A 379 9.12 21.50 -11.63
N THR A 380 8.82 20.33 -12.20
CA THR A 380 8.73 20.21 -13.66
C THR A 380 7.45 20.83 -14.21
N GLU A 381 7.50 21.33 -15.45
CA GLU A 381 6.31 21.82 -16.17
C GLU A 381 5.27 20.70 -16.34
N GLN A 382 5.73 19.48 -16.64
CA GLN A 382 4.88 18.29 -16.75
C GLN A 382 4.09 18.04 -15.47
N PHE A 383 4.77 17.99 -14.32
CA PHE A 383 4.11 17.77 -13.03
C PHE A 383 3.11 18.87 -12.72
N SER A 384 3.50 20.14 -12.93
CA SER A 384 2.62 21.30 -12.73
C SER A 384 1.35 21.21 -13.58
N LYS A 385 1.50 20.79 -14.85
CA LYS A 385 0.38 20.64 -15.79
C LYS A 385 -0.55 19.48 -15.43
N LEU A 386 0.02 18.32 -15.06
CA LEU A 386 -0.75 17.17 -14.59
C LEU A 386 -1.62 17.55 -13.39
N LEU A 387 -1.00 18.21 -12.42
CA LEU A 387 -1.65 18.61 -11.19
C LEU A 387 -2.71 19.68 -11.40
N GLU A 388 -2.46 20.66 -12.26
CA GLU A 388 -3.46 21.68 -12.66
C GLU A 388 -4.73 21.00 -13.19
N VAL A 389 -4.57 20.03 -14.11
CA VAL A 389 -5.70 19.25 -14.64
C VAL A 389 -6.42 18.49 -13.53
N GLN A 390 -5.68 17.77 -12.68
CA GLN A 390 -6.26 17.03 -11.55
C GLN A 390 -7.10 17.92 -10.63
N GLN A 391 -6.55 19.07 -10.22
CA GLN A 391 -7.20 20.03 -9.33
C GLN A 391 -8.47 20.63 -9.95
N ASN A 392 -8.40 21.05 -11.22
CA ASN A 392 -9.56 21.58 -11.94
C ASN A 392 -10.69 20.54 -12.03
N LEU A 393 -10.34 19.29 -12.37
CA LEU A 393 -11.26 18.17 -12.45
C LEU A 393 -11.96 17.94 -11.10
N VAL A 394 -11.20 17.77 -10.00
CA VAL A 394 -11.83 17.50 -8.68
C VAL A 394 -12.58 18.69 -8.12
N ALA A 395 -12.17 19.92 -8.43
CA ALA A 395 -12.90 21.14 -8.09
C ALA A 395 -14.25 21.25 -8.83
N GLY A 396 -14.42 20.51 -9.93
CA GLY A 396 -15.65 20.47 -10.71
C GLY A 396 -15.70 21.47 -11.86
N ALA A 397 -14.54 21.86 -12.39
CA ALA A 397 -14.46 22.56 -13.67
C ALA A 397 -15.07 21.71 -14.80
N ASP A 398 -15.51 22.36 -15.88
CA ASP A 398 -15.98 21.64 -17.07
C ASP A 398 -14.82 20.80 -17.65
N PRO A 399 -14.93 19.47 -17.75
CA PRO A 399 -13.83 18.63 -18.20
C PRO A 399 -13.31 18.98 -19.60
N SER A 400 -14.20 19.46 -20.49
CA SER A 400 -13.81 19.88 -21.84
C SER A 400 -12.80 21.03 -21.83
N SER A 401 -12.76 21.85 -20.78
CA SER A 401 -11.74 22.90 -20.62
C SER A 401 -10.33 22.36 -20.34
N GLN A 402 -10.21 21.08 -20.00
CA GLN A 402 -8.94 20.43 -19.67
C GLN A 402 -8.42 19.55 -20.82
N HIS A 403 -9.19 19.36 -21.89
CA HIS A 403 -8.84 18.42 -22.96
C HIS A 403 -7.60 18.85 -23.74
N ASP A 404 -7.46 20.14 -24.07
CA ASP A 404 -6.26 20.67 -24.73
C ASP A 404 -4.97 20.39 -23.93
N ALA A 405 -5.05 20.48 -22.59
CA ALA A 405 -3.95 20.15 -21.70
C ALA A 405 -3.60 18.65 -21.74
N ILE A 406 -4.60 17.78 -21.75
CA ILE A 406 -4.40 16.32 -21.84
C ILE A 406 -3.81 15.94 -23.21
N GLU A 407 -4.31 16.55 -24.28
CA GLU A 407 -3.77 16.36 -25.64
C GLU A 407 -2.30 16.78 -25.74
N GLU A 408 -1.94 17.91 -25.12
CA GLU A 408 -0.55 18.37 -25.03
C GLU A 408 0.34 17.39 -24.26
N LEU A 409 -0.14 16.86 -23.12
CA LEU A 409 0.61 15.86 -22.34
C LEU A 409 0.87 14.58 -23.17
N ILE A 410 -0.11 14.12 -23.94
CA ILE A 410 0.07 12.98 -24.85
C ILE A 410 1.10 13.31 -25.94
N ALA A 411 1.01 14.51 -26.53
CA ALA A 411 1.94 14.94 -27.59
C ALA A 411 3.39 15.08 -27.09
N ARG A 412 3.58 15.39 -25.80
CA ARG A 412 4.89 15.47 -25.13
C ARG A 412 5.42 14.11 -24.65
N ASP A 413 4.75 13.00 -24.97
CA ASP A 413 5.14 11.64 -24.57
C ASP A 413 5.27 11.48 -23.04
N VAL A 414 4.37 12.12 -22.30
CA VAL A 414 4.23 11.94 -20.85
C VAL A 414 3.93 10.47 -20.54
N PRO A 415 4.48 9.87 -19.47
CA PRO A 415 4.26 8.47 -19.14
C PRO A 415 2.78 8.08 -19.18
N LEU A 416 2.47 7.01 -19.93
CA LEU A 416 1.10 6.55 -20.14
C LEU A 416 0.27 6.40 -18.85
N PRO A 417 0.81 5.88 -17.72
CA PRO A 417 0.04 5.81 -16.46
C PRO A 417 -0.49 7.17 -15.99
N GLU A 418 0.28 8.25 -16.16
CA GLU A 418 -0.14 9.60 -15.74
C GLU A 418 -1.29 10.11 -16.62
N VAL A 419 -1.21 9.92 -17.93
CA VAL A 419 -2.29 10.26 -18.88
C VAL A 419 -3.56 9.44 -18.59
N LEU A 420 -3.41 8.12 -18.40
CA LEU A 420 -4.55 7.25 -18.09
C LEU A 420 -5.21 7.62 -16.76
N ARG A 421 -4.42 8.02 -15.74
CA ARG A 421 -4.96 8.51 -14.46
C ARG A 421 -5.85 9.73 -14.65
N LEU A 422 -5.44 10.70 -15.49
CA LEU A 422 -6.26 11.88 -15.80
C LEU A 422 -7.59 11.53 -16.47
N LEU A 423 -7.55 10.67 -17.49
CA LEU A 423 -8.75 10.24 -18.21
C LEU A 423 -9.69 9.43 -17.32
N CYS A 424 -9.13 8.54 -16.49
CA CYS A 424 -9.93 7.79 -15.52
C CYS A 424 -10.53 8.71 -14.46
N LEU A 425 -9.76 9.70 -13.99
CA LEU A 425 -10.23 10.69 -13.02
C LEU A 425 -11.41 11.48 -13.59
N GLU A 426 -11.28 12.02 -14.80
CA GLU A 426 -12.37 12.71 -15.50
C GLU A 426 -13.61 11.82 -15.60
N SER A 427 -13.44 10.58 -16.08
CA SER A 427 -14.54 9.64 -16.28
C SER A 427 -15.26 9.34 -14.95
N CYS A 428 -14.52 9.07 -13.87
CA CYS A 428 -15.05 8.74 -12.55
C CYS A 428 -15.84 9.91 -11.93
N ILE A 429 -15.33 11.15 -12.03
CA ILE A 429 -15.95 12.30 -11.36
C ILE A 429 -17.05 12.97 -12.19
N SER A 430 -17.10 12.72 -13.50
CA SER A 430 -18.04 13.33 -14.44
C SER A 430 -19.10 12.37 -15.00
N GLY A 431 -19.02 11.08 -14.67
CA GLY A 431 -19.99 10.08 -15.10
C GLY A 431 -19.77 9.70 -16.56
N GLY A 432 -18.52 9.45 -16.92
CA GLY A 432 -18.08 9.15 -18.27
C GLY A 432 -17.68 10.39 -19.10
N ILE A 433 -16.82 10.13 -20.08
CA ILE A 433 -16.33 11.09 -21.06
C ILE A 433 -17.29 11.11 -22.26
N LYS A 434 -17.49 12.27 -22.93
CA LYS A 434 -18.39 12.29 -24.10
C LYS A 434 -17.83 11.37 -25.20
N PRO A 435 -18.69 10.66 -25.96
CA PRO A 435 -18.23 9.64 -26.91
C PRO A 435 -17.16 10.13 -27.90
N ARG A 436 -17.37 11.31 -28.50
CA ARG A 436 -16.44 11.90 -29.47
C ARG A 436 -15.07 12.22 -28.85
N GLU A 437 -15.06 12.75 -27.63
CA GLU A 437 -13.83 13.11 -26.91
C GLU A 437 -13.07 11.84 -26.52
N LEU A 438 -13.79 10.83 -26.01
CA LEU A 438 -13.21 9.53 -25.66
C LEU A 438 -12.59 8.82 -26.87
N ASP A 439 -13.25 8.82 -28.03
CA ASP A 439 -12.72 8.22 -29.26
C ASP A 439 -11.44 8.93 -29.73
N THR A 440 -11.38 10.26 -29.59
CA THR A 440 -10.16 11.03 -29.86
C THR A 440 -9.02 10.59 -28.92
N PHE A 441 -9.25 10.54 -27.61
CA PHE A 441 -8.22 10.11 -26.66
C PHE A 441 -7.76 8.66 -26.90
N LYS A 442 -8.70 7.73 -27.14
CA LYS A 442 -8.37 6.34 -27.50
C LYS A 442 -7.46 6.30 -28.73
N LYS A 443 -7.78 7.07 -29.77
CA LYS A 443 -6.95 7.15 -30.99
C LYS A 443 -5.56 7.73 -30.71
N MET A 444 -5.48 8.83 -29.95
CA MET A 444 -4.20 9.46 -29.60
C MET A 444 -3.31 8.51 -28.79
N ILE A 445 -3.89 7.82 -27.80
CA ILE A 445 -3.14 6.84 -26.98
C ILE A 445 -2.58 5.71 -27.84
N LEU A 446 -3.39 5.12 -28.72
CA LEU A 446 -2.94 4.01 -29.58
C LEU A 446 -1.86 4.45 -30.57
N GLN A 447 -1.94 5.70 -31.05
CA GLN A 447 -0.96 6.26 -31.99
C GLN A 447 0.36 6.64 -31.30
N ALA A 448 0.30 7.22 -30.09
CA ALA A 448 1.48 7.69 -29.36
C ALA A 448 2.22 6.55 -28.63
N TYR A 449 1.48 5.69 -27.91
CA TYR A 449 2.06 4.68 -27.02
C TYR A 449 2.01 3.25 -27.60
N GLY A 450 1.24 3.04 -28.67
CA GLY A 450 1.18 1.78 -29.40
C GLY A 450 -0.12 0.99 -29.23
N TYR A 451 -0.42 0.14 -30.22
CA TYR A 451 -1.70 -0.57 -30.34
C TYR A 451 -1.91 -1.69 -29.31
N GLN A 452 -0.85 -2.15 -28.62
CA GLN A 452 -0.99 -3.09 -27.49
C GLN A 452 -1.89 -2.53 -26.38
N HIS A 453 -1.97 -1.19 -26.26
CA HIS A 453 -2.82 -0.52 -25.26
C HIS A 453 -4.31 -0.56 -25.58
N MET A 454 -4.71 -1.18 -26.68
CA MET A 454 -6.11 -1.58 -26.88
C MET A 454 -6.56 -2.51 -25.74
N LEU A 455 -5.67 -3.41 -25.27
CA LEU A 455 -5.94 -4.27 -24.11
C LEU A 455 -6.00 -3.48 -22.80
N THR A 456 -5.16 -2.46 -22.65
CA THR A 456 -5.19 -1.56 -21.48
C THR A 456 -6.51 -0.79 -21.42
N LEU A 457 -6.97 -0.22 -22.54
CA LEU A 457 -8.24 0.50 -22.62
C LEU A 457 -9.45 -0.40 -22.35
N ASP A 458 -9.44 -1.64 -22.88
CA ASP A 458 -10.47 -2.65 -22.59
C ASP A 458 -10.48 -3.03 -21.10
N ALA A 459 -9.31 -3.18 -20.47
CA ALA A 459 -9.22 -3.44 -19.03
C ALA A 459 -9.78 -2.27 -18.20
N LEU A 460 -9.47 -1.01 -18.55
CA LEU A 460 -10.01 0.17 -17.87
C LEU A 460 -11.53 0.32 -18.05
N GLU A 461 -12.05 -0.07 -19.21
CA GLU A 461 -13.50 -0.10 -19.47
C GLU A 461 -14.19 -1.18 -18.60
N LYS A 462 -13.61 -2.38 -18.50
CA LYS A 462 -14.09 -3.47 -17.62
C LYS A 462 -14.01 -3.12 -16.13
N LEU A 463 -12.98 -2.37 -15.73
CA LEU A 463 -12.83 -1.81 -14.39
C LEU A 463 -13.81 -0.65 -14.10
N GLN A 464 -14.53 -0.18 -15.13
CA GLN A 464 -15.43 0.98 -15.05
C GLN A 464 -14.73 2.29 -14.70
N LEU A 465 -13.41 2.35 -14.93
CA LEU A 465 -12.59 3.55 -14.70
C LEU A 465 -12.61 4.50 -15.89
N LEU A 466 -12.77 3.98 -17.11
CA LEU A 466 -12.79 4.78 -18.35
C LEU A 466 -13.99 4.40 -19.21
N LEU A 467 -15.09 5.13 -19.02
CA LEU A 467 -16.36 4.87 -19.71
C LEU A 467 -16.77 6.04 -20.61
N SER A 468 -17.49 5.70 -21.68
CA SER A 468 -18.31 6.68 -22.42
C SER A 468 -19.51 7.10 -21.58
N ARG A 469 -19.86 8.38 -21.61
CA ARG A 469 -21.04 8.95 -20.92
C ARG A 469 -22.36 8.33 -21.36
N THR A 470 -22.42 7.75 -22.57
CA THR A 470 -23.61 7.04 -23.05
C THR A 470 -23.69 5.61 -22.53
N SER A 471 -22.65 5.11 -21.86
CA SER A 471 -22.68 3.80 -21.21
C SER A 471 -23.64 3.84 -20.02
N PRO A 472 -24.55 2.85 -19.87
CA PRO A 472 -25.38 2.73 -18.67
C PRO A 472 -24.55 2.67 -17.39
N MET A 473 -23.38 2.02 -17.45
CA MET A 473 -22.44 1.86 -16.34
C MET A 473 -21.72 3.16 -15.97
N ALA A 474 -21.82 4.23 -16.76
CA ALA A 474 -21.25 5.53 -16.42
C ALA A 474 -22.21 6.38 -15.57
N SER A 475 -23.48 5.97 -15.46
CA SER A 475 -24.53 6.72 -14.78
C SER A 475 -24.24 6.85 -13.28
N MET A 476 -24.34 8.07 -12.75
CA MET A 476 -24.18 8.32 -11.32
C MET A 476 -25.51 8.20 -10.57
N ILE A 477 -25.42 7.92 -9.26
CA ILE A 477 -26.58 7.91 -8.36
C ILE A 477 -27.32 9.27 -8.44
N PRO A 478 -28.63 9.28 -8.74
CA PRO A 478 -29.39 10.50 -8.94
C PRO A 478 -29.65 11.24 -7.62
N MET A 479 -29.80 12.56 -7.74
CA MET A 479 -30.03 13.49 -6.64
C MET A 479 -31.43 13.38 -5.99
N THR A 480 -32.43 12.96 -6.77
CA THR A 480 -33.86 13.21 -6.47
C THR A 480 -34.57 12.06 -5.75
N GLY A 481 -33.84 11.07 -5.23
CA GLY A 481 -34.46 9.90 -4.60
C GLY A 481 -35.28 9.02 -5.55
N ALA A 482 -35.28 9.32 -6.86
CA ALA A 482 -35.67 8.36 -7.88
C ALA A 482 -34.71 7.16 -7.76
N GLY A 483 -35.26 5.94 -7.72
CA GLY A 483 -34.49 4.73 -7.43
C GLY A 483 -33.22 4.67 -8.27
N ALA A 484 -32.07 4.55 -7.60
CA ALA A 484 -30.79 4.34 -8.27
C ALA A 484 -30.86 3.04 -9.09
N GLN A 485 -30.39 3.09 -10.33
CA GLN A 485 -30.24 1.88 -11.11
C GLN A 485 -29.17 0.99 -10.46
N PRO A 486 -29.34 -0.34 -10.45
CA PRO A 486 -28.27 -1.25 -10.03
C PRO A 486 -26.99 -0.95 -10.81
N GLY A 487 -25.86 -0.80 -10.10
CA GLY A 487 -24.57 -0.45 -10.71
C GLY A 487 -24.38 1.04 -11.03
N ALA A 488 -25.16 1.94 -10.41
CA ALA A 488 -24.90 3.37 -10.52
C ALA A 488 -23.66 3.80 -9.72
N ASN A 489 -22.83 4.66 -10.32
CA ASN A 489 -21.57 5.13 -9.74
C ASN A 489 -21.76 6.23 -8.69
N THR A 490 -20.72 6.42 -7.88
CA THR A 490 -20.60 7.54 -6.93
C THR A 490 -20.82 8.89 -7.61
N ASN A 491 -21.75 9.68 -7.08
CA ASN A 491 -22.02 11.03 -7.58
C ASN A 491 -21.09 12.07 -6.93
N TYR A 492 -19.88 12.23 -7.49
CA TYR A 492 -18.91 13.22 -6.99
C TYR A 492 -19.41 14.65 -7.08
N THR A 493 -20.22 14.99 -8.08
CA THR A 493 -20.80 16.34 -8.21
C THR A 493 -21.66 16.69 -6.99
N TYR A 494 -22.47 15.74 -6.54
CA TYR A 494 -23.27 15.90 -5.33
C TYR A 494 -22.41 15.92 -4.06
N LEU A 495 -21.56 14.89 -3.91
CA LEU A 495 -20.81 14.66 -2.69
C LEU A 495 -19.75 15.73 -2.45
N ARG A 496 -19.21 16.34 -3.52
CA ARG A 496 -18.32 17.51 -3.43
C ARG A 496 -18.90 18.59 -2.53
N LYS A 497 -20.19 18.90 -2.71
CA LYS A 497 -20.91 19.88 -1.88
C LYS A 497 -21.33 19.31 -0.53
N GLN A 498 -21.96 18.14 -0.51
CA GLN A 498 -22.56 17.60 0.73
C GLN A 498 -21.55 17.12 1.76
N LEU A 499 -20.41 16.61 1.31
CA LEU A 499 -19.34 16.13 2.17
C LEU A 499 -18.13 17.08 2.13
N ARG A 500 -18.27 18.27 1.54
CA ARG A 500 -17.22 19.29 1.45
C ARG A 500 -15.88 18.65 1.04
N LEU A 501 -15.88 18.02 -0.14
CA LEU A 501 -14.67 17.36 -0.68
C LEU A 501 -13.62 18.38 -1.11
N ILE A 502 -13.99 19.65 -1.29
CA ILE A 502 -13.07 20.74 -1.60
C ILE A 502 -13.06 21.74 -0.45
N VAL A 503 -11.86 22.06 0.02
CA VAL A 503 -11.56 23.03 1.07
C VAL A 503 -10.49 23.97 0.54
N ASP A 504 -10.91 25.13 0.01
CA ASP A 504 -10.01 26.07 -0.68
C ASP A 504 -8.90 26.63 0.22
N GLU A 505 -9.21 26.86 1.50
CA GLU A 505 -8.28 27.43 2.49
C GLU A 505 -7.86 26.38 3.52
N VAL A 506 -7.10 25.36 3.10
CA VAL A 506 -6.51 24.39 4.04
C VAL A 506 -5.16 24.88 4.54
N ASN A 507 -4.96 24.86 5.86
CA ASN A 507 -3.66 25.19 6.45
C ASN A 507 -2.74 23.97 6.38
N GLU A 508 -1.69 24.03 5.57
CA GLU A 508 -0.75 22.91 5.42
C GLU A 508 0.26 22.80 6.58
N HIS A 509 0.48 23.89 7.33
CA HIS A 509 1.40 23.94 8.45
C HIS A 509 0.77 23.44 9.77
N ASP A 510 -0.49 23.74 9.98
CA ASP A 510 -1.29 23.27 11.13
C ASP A 510 -2.66 22.81 10.61
N PRO A 511 -2.74 21.59 10.04
CA PRO A 511 -3.92 21.14 9.31
C PRO A 511 -5.13 20.96 10.21
N ASN A 512 -6.21 21.64 9.83
CA ASN A 512 -7.50 21.64 10.51
C ASN A 512 -8.55 20.73 9.84
N ASP A 513 -8.24 20.18 8.65
CA ASP A 513 -9.07 19.24 7.92
C ASP A 513 -8.21 18.27 7.12
N ILE A 514 -8.72 17.06 6.89
CA ILE A 514 -8.05 16.00 6.12
C ILE A 514 -7.73 16.39 4.67
N ALA A 515 -8.35 17.46 4.13
CA ALA A 515 -8.06 17.98 2.79
C ALA A 515 -6.59 18.38 2.56
N TYR A 516 -5.80 18.56 3.63
CA TYR A 516 -4.39 18.95 3.53
C TYR A 516 -3.54 17.91 2.78
N VAL A 517 -3.95 16.63 2.78
CA VAL A 517 -3.19 15.54 2.14
C VAL A 517 -3.17 15.62 0.61
N TYR A 518 -4.10 16.39 0.01
CA TYR A 518 -4.14 16.74 -1.41
C TYR A 518 -4.28 18.26 -1.63
N SER A 519 -3.78 19.07 -0.68
CA SER A 519 -3.80 20.54 -0.77
C SER A 519 -5.17 21.13 -1.19
N GLY A 520 -6.26 20.61 -0.60
CA GLY A 520 -7.61 21.14 -0.79
C GLY A 520 -8.65 20.09 -1.12
N TYR A 521 -8.27 18.90 -1.61
CA TYR A 521 -9.20 17.78 -1.79
C TYR A 521 -9.21 16.85 -0.57
N ALA A 522 -10.39 16.65 0.03
CA ALA A 522 -10.61 15.67 1.09
C ALA A 522 -11.04 14.32 0.47
N PRO A 523 -10.27 13.23 0.67
CA PRO A 523 -10.62 11.91 0.17
C PRO A 523 -12.02 11.48 0.56
N LEU A 524 -12.85 11.10 -0.43
CA LEU A 524 -14.22 10.67 -0.18
C LEU A 524 -14.25 9.45 0.76
N SER A 525 -13.36 8.49 0.57
CA SER A 525 -13.24 7.31 1.44
C SER A 525 -13.12 7.69 2.93
N ILE A 526 -12.31 8.70 3.25
CA ILE A 526 -12.09 9.16 4.63
C ILE A 526 -13.24 10.06 5.11
N ARG A 527 -13.85 10.85 4.23
CA ARG A 527 -15.10 11.58 4.55
C ARG A 527 -16.23 10.64 4.95
N LEU A 528 -16.35 9.48 4.31
CA LEU A 528 -17.32 8.45 4.69
C LEU A 528 -17.03 7.88 6.10
N VAL A 529 -15.76 7.71 6.46
CA VAL A 529 -15.36 7.34 7.83
C VAL A 529 -15.70 8.46 8.82
N GLN A 530 -15.46 9.74 8.49
CA GLN A 530 -15.86 10.89 9.31
C GLN A 530 -17.38 10.98 9.51
N CYS A 531 -18.20 10.57 8.53
CA CYS A 531 -19.65 10.46 8.70
C CYS A 531 -20.05 9.45 9.79
N ILE A 532 -19.17 8.53 10.17
CA ILE A 532 -19.40 7.56 11.25
C ILE A 532 -18.81 8.10 12.55
N LEU A 533 -17.52 8.49 12.55
CA LEU A 533 -16.74 8.79 13.75
C LEU A 533 -16.81 10.27 14.18
N GLN A 534 -17.02 11.20 13.25
CA GLN A 534 -16.94 12.65 13.48
C GLN A 534 -18.20 13.39 12.98
N LYS A 535 -19.38 12.81 13.25
CA LYS A 535 -20.68 13.33 12.77
C LYS A 535 -20.91 14.82 13.05
N GLN A 536 -20.59 15.27 14.26
CA GLN A 536 -20.80 16.68 14.64
C GLN A 536 -19.93 17.62 13.80
N TYR A 537 -18.69 17.21 13.50
CA TYR A 537 -17.78 17.96 12.63
C TYR A 537 -18.34 18.07 11.21
N ILE A 538 -18.77 16.95 10.60
CA ILE A 538 -19.41 16.95 9.27
C ILE A 538 -20.69 17.81 9.23
N ILE A 539 -21.53 17.73 10.26
CA ILE A 539 -22.76 18.53 10.36
C ILE A 539 -22.43 20.02 10.49
N SER A 540 -21.39 20.38 11.24
CA SER A 540 -20.99 21.79 11.40
C SER A 540 -20.51 22.39 10.08
N MET A 541 -19.76 21.64 9.28
CA MET A 541 -19.29 22.07 7.95
C MET A 541 -20.42 22.26 6.94
N THR A 542 -21.46 21.41 7.00
CA THR A 542 -22.60 21.50 6.08
C THR A 542 -23.61 22.59 6.48
N ARG A 543 -23.73 22.92 7.77
CA ARG A 543 -24.62 24.00 8.27
C ARG A 543 -24.02 25.39 8.16
N GLY A 544 -22.69 25.54 8.23
CA GLY A 544 -22.01 26.83 8.15
C GLY A 544 -22.13 27.56 6.81
N GLY A 545 -22.60 26.89 5.74
CA GLY A 545 -22.76 27.46 4.40
C GLY A 545 -23.97 28.40 4.22
N ASN A 546 -24.83 28.61 5.22
CA ASN A 546 -26.08 29.35 5.09
C ASN A 546 -26.16 30.68 5.88
N ALA A 547 -25.06 31.16 6.46
CA ALA A 547 -25.03 32.49 7.08
C ALA A 547 -23.82 33.30 6.58
N ASN A 548 -24.10 34.30 5.74
CA ASN A 548 -23.23 35.43 5.35
C ASN A 548 -22.28 35.37 4.14
N ASN A 549 -22.31 34.37 3.26
CA ASN A 549 -21.64 34.52 1.95
C ASN A 549 -22.63 34.40 0.77
N THR A 550 -23.32 35.50 0.49
CA THR A 550 -23.81 35.79 -0.86
C THR A 550 -22.63 36.25 -1.72
N ALA A 551 -21.69 35.33 -1.99
CA ALA A 551 -20.79 35.46 -3.12
C ALA A 551 -21.30 34.48 -4.17
N SER A 552 -21.84 35.02 -5.25
CA SER A 552 -22.05 34.29 -6.50
C SER A 552 -20.84 33.39 -6.78
N VAL A 553 -21.09 32.11 -7.04
CA VAL A 553 -20.10 31.24 -7.68
C VAL A 553 -19.75 31.91 -9.01
N ALA A 554 -18.64 32.64 -9.04
CA ALA A 554 -18.10 33.21 -10.26
C ALA A 554 -17.50 32.05 -11.04
N THR A 555 -18.15 31.65 -12.13
CA THR A 555 -17.71 30.63 -13.09
C THR A 555 -16.52 31.13 -13.92
N GLY A 556 -15.42 31.55 -13.27
CA GLY A 556 -14.26 32.11 -13.98
C GLY A 556 -13.08 32.56 -13.11
N GLY A 557 -13.08 32.30 -11.80
CA GLY A 557 -11.89 32.48 -10.98
C GLY A 557 -11.11 31.18 -10.92
N SER A 558 -9.87 31.16 -11.43
CA SER A 558 -8.91 30.10 -11.14
C SER A 558 -8.88 29.85 -9.64
N SER A 559 -9.25 28.65 -9.18
CA SER A 559 -8.85 28.21 -7.85
C SER A 559 -7.36 28.46 -7.74
N GLN A 560 -6.90 29.09 -6.66
CA GLN A 560 -5.47 29.08 -6.35
C GLN A 560 -5.13 27.66 -5.86
N GLY A 561 -5.16 26.71 -6.79
CA GLY A 561 -4.69 25.36 -6.56
C GLY A 561 -3.19 25.37 -6.27
N TRP A 562 -2.71 24.34 -5.58
CA TRP A 562 -1.30 24.17 -5.24
C TRP A 562 -0.44 24.29 -6.52
N ARG A 563 0.42 25.31 -6.59
CA ARG A 563 1.21 25.67 -7.79
C ARG A 563 2.62 25.07 -7.82
N GLY A 564 2.88 24.04 -7.02
CA GLY A 564 4.25 23.58 -6.79
C GLY A 564 5.07 24.57 -5.95
N PHE A 565 6.34 24.22 -5.71
CA PHE A 565 7.25 24.99 -4.84
C PHE A 565 7.97 26.09 -5.62
N ASP A 566 7.31 27.21 -5.84
CA ASP A 566 8.03 28.46 -6.08
C ASP A 566 8.70 28.88 -4.76
N GLU A 567 10.02 29.04 -4.76
CA GLU A 567 10.77 29.53 -3.57
C GLU A 567 10.36 30.97 -3.19
N PRO A 568 10.57 31.38 -1.93
CA PRO A 568 9.93 32.56 -1.33
C PRO A 568 10.25 33.90 -1.98
#